data_AF-A0AAV0TJK8-F1
#
_entry.id   AF-A0AAV0TJK8-F1
#
_cell.length_a   1.000
_cell.length_b   1.000
_cell.length_c   1.000
_cell.angle_alpha   90.00
_cell.angle_beta   90.00
_cell.angle_gamma   90.00
#
_symmetry.space_group_name_H-M   'P 1'
#
loop_
_entity.id
_entity.type
_entity.pdbx_description
1 polymer ?
#
loop_
_entity_poly.entity_id
_entity_poly.type
_entity_poly.pdbx_seq_one_letter_code
_entity_poly.pdbx_strand_id
1 'polypeptide(L)'
;MDAVDSTSCRDDQQLLDQAAQTSVTTRFACKKCRCVLFTSDRLMPHEPEQHQISTRRKLKDLRHHIGSHVDCSSYFLEETLPWMDEVLLAEGKIHCPNVKCQSRLGGLQWSGSQCSCGTWITPSIKITKSRVDQIVEQCNASIVTGTMLRDTSEVGAVESSP
;
A
#
# COMPACT_ATOMS: atom_id res chain seq x y z
N MET A 1 39.67 -43.51 -26.25
CA MET A 1 38.53 -43.35 -25.33
C MET A 1 38.61 -41.96 -24.74
N ASP A 2 38.29 -40.90 -25.49
CA ASP A 2 36.93 -40.52 -25.96
C ASP A 2 36.01 -40.32 -24.75
N ALA A 3 35.30 -39.21 -24.52
CA ALA A 3 35.11 -37.98 -25.28
C ALA A 3 34.58 -36.90 -24.31
N VAL A 4 34.63 -35.66 -24.79
CA VAL A 4 33.93 -34.45 -24.31
C VAL A 4 32.42 -34.67 -24.13
N ASP A 5 31.77 -33.86 -23.29
CA ASP A 5 30.75 -32.87 -23.70
C ASP A 5 29.76 -32.53 -22.57
N SER A 6 29.56 -31.22 -22.37
CA SER A 6 28.34 -30.52 -21.96
C SER A 6 27.62 -30.94 -20.65
N THR A 7 27.02 -30.05 -19.87
CA THR A 7 26.12 -28.98 -20.30
C THR A 7 25.98 -27.94 -19.18
N SER A 8 26.09 -26.68 -19.59
CA SER A 8 25.53 -25.46 -18.98
C SER A 8 24.18 -25.66 -18.29
N CYS A 9 23.97 -24.99 -17.14
CA CYS A 9 22.67 -24.43 -16.72
C CYS A 9 22.70 -23.67 -15.38
N ARG A 10 23.81 -23.67 -14.62
CA ARG A 10 23.79 -23.15 -13.23
C ARG A 10 23.81 -21.62 -13.10
N ASP A 11 23.99 -20.88 -14.20
CA ASP A 11 24.01 -19.41 -14.23
C ASP A 11 22.74 -18.76 -14.81
N ASP A 12 21.74 -19.55 -15.24
CA ASP A 12 20.54 -19.04 -15.94
C ASP A 12 19.26 -19.07 -15.08
N GLN A 13 19.39 -19.33 -13.77
CA GLN A 13 18.22 -19.44 -12.86
C GLN A 13 18.12 -18.30 -11.85
N GLN A 14 18.80 -17.18 -12.09
CA GLN A 14 18.72 -16.00 -11.24
C GLN A 14 18.19 -14.73 -11.96
N LEU A 15 17.73 -14.85 -13.21
CA LEU A 15 17.31 -13.70 -14.03
C LEU A 15 15.85 -13.73 -14.55
N LEU A 16 15.00 -14.68 -14.13
CA LEU A 16 13.60 -14.76 -14.61
C LEU A 16 12.49 -14.62 -13.56
N ASP A 17 12.78 -14.14 -12.35
CA ASP A 17 11.75 -13.99 -11.30
C ASP A 17 11.45 -12.55 -10.86
N GLN A 18 11.95 -11.55 -11.60
CA GLN A 18 11.77 -10.12 -11.26
C GLN A 18 10.91 -9.33 -12.26
N ALA A 19 10.19 -10.00 -13.16
CA ALA A 19 9.47 -9.36 -14.26
C ALA A 19 7.93 -9.45 -14.20
N ALA A 20 7.31 -9.79 -13.07
CA ALA A 20 5.84 -9.97 -13.01
C ALA A 20 5.11 -9.47 -11.75
N GLN A 21 5.67 -8.52 -10.98
CA GLN A 21 4.94 -7.89 -9.87
C GLN A 21 4.67 -6.42 -10.17
N THR A 22 3.71 -6.15 -11.06
CA THR A 22 3.05 -4.84 -11.11
C THR A 22 2.05 -4.75 -9.96
N SER A 23 2.54 -4.75 -8.71
CA SER A 23 1.70 -4.52 -7.55
C SER A 23 1.30 -3.04 -7.53
N VAL A 24 0.01 -2.77 -7.42
CA VAL A 24 -0.52 -1.41 -7.33
C VAL A 24 -0.05 -0.81 -5.99
N THR A 25 1.04 -0.05 -6.02
CA THR A 25 1.60 0.57 -4.83
C THR A 25 0.78 1.77 -4.41
N THR A 26 0.05 1.61 -3.31
CA THR A 26 -0.71 2.70 -2.71
C THR A 26 0.21 3.60 -1.90
N ARG A 27 0.06 4.93 -2.05
CA ARG A 27 0.83 5.93 -1.29
C ARG A 27 0.02 6.46 -0.12
N PHE A 28 0.68 6.76 0.99
CA PHE A 28 0.07 7.36 2.17
C PHE A 28 0.70 8.71 2.46
N ALA A 29 -0.13 9.73 2.67
CA ALA A 29 0.32 11.10 2.91
C ALA A 29 -0.24 11.65 4.23
N CYS A 30 0.50 12.58 4.82
CA CYS A 30 0.05 13.32 6.00
C CYS A 30 -1.25 14.07 5.69
N LYS A 31 -2.28 13.90 6.52
CA LYS A 31 -3.58 14.54 6.33
C LYS A 31 -3.54 16.07 6.39
N LYS A 32 -2.60 16.64 7.17
CA LYS A 32 -2.48 18.09 7.39
C LYS A 32 -1.73 18.81 6.26
N CYS A 33 -0.64 18.25 5.75
CA CYS A 33 0.22 18.93 4.78
C CYS A 33 0.40 18.19 3.44
N ARG A 34 -0.22 17.00 3.28
CA ARG A 34 -0.15 16.14 2.10
C ARG A 34 1.26 15.68 1.71
N CYS A 35 2.24 15.81 2.60
CA CYS A 35 3.56 15.21 2.45
C CYS A 35 3.44 13.67 2.43
N VAL A 36 3.97 13.02 1.40
CA VAL A 36 4.01 11.55 1.28
C VAL A 36 4.94 10.97 2.34
N LEU A 37 4.47 9.95 3.06
CA LEU A 37 5.16 9.39 4.23
C LEU A 37 5.69 7.99 3.96
N PHE A 38 4.86 7.12 3.39
CA PHE A 38 5.17 5.72 3.12
C PHE A 38 4.23 5.14 2.07
N THR A 39 4.51 3.92 1.66
CA THR A 39 3.80 3.15 0.64
C THR A 39 3.32 1.82 1.22
N SER A 40 2.41 1.14 0.52
CA SER A 40 1.78 -0.10 0.99
C SER A 40 2.75 -1.27 1.17
N ASP A 41 3.89 -1.25 0.49
CA ASP A 41 5.00 -2.21 0.62
C ASP A 41 5.67 -2.19 2.00
N ARG A 42 5.53 -1.10 2.76
CA ARG A 42 6.16 -0.96 4.09
C ARG A 42 5.21 -1.27 5.23
N LEU A 43 3.97 -1.67 4.93
CA LEU A 43 2.97 -2.00 5.92
C LEU A 43 3.17 -3.44 6.40
N MET A 44 3.20 -3.62 7.72
CA MET A 44 3.13 -4.94 8.34
C MET A 44 1.64 -5.37 8.43
N PRO A 45 1.21 -6.39 7.67
CA PRO A 45 -0.13 -6.94 7.85
C PRO A 45 -0.19 -7.75 9.15
N HIS A 46 -1.36 -7.77 9.77
CA HIS A 46 -1.64 -8.68 10.87
C HIS A 46 -3.10 -9.10 10.83
N GLU A 47 -3.37 -10.34 11.22
CA GLU A 47 -4.74 -10.83 11.30
C GLU A 47 -5.39 -10.32 12.60
N PRO A 48 -6.69 -10.00 12.58
CA PRO A 48 -7.42 -9.58 13.76
C PRO A 48 -7.55 -10.71 14.79
N GLU A 49 -7.76 -10.34 16.06
CA GLU A 49 -8.13 -11.24 17.17
C GLU A 49 -7.14 -12.37 17.52
N GLN A 50 -5.89 -12.31 17.04
CA GLN A 50 -4.88 -13.34 17.35
C GLN A 50 -4.54 -13.42 18.85
N HIS A 51 -4.82 -12.36 19.62
CA HIS A 51 -4.51 -12.30 21.05
C HIS A 51 -5.69 -11.76 21.87
N GLN A 52 -5.80 -12.22 23.12
CA GLN A 52 -6.90 -11.85 24.01
C GLN A 52 -6.88 -10.36 24.34
N ILE A 53 -8.04 -9.72 24.19
CA ILE A 53 -8.27 -8.33 24.57
C ILE A 53 -8.93 -8.30 25.95
N SER A 54 -8.57 -7.32 26.79
CA SER A 54 -9.25 -7.13 28.07
C SER A 54 -10.78 -7.05 27.90
N THR A 55 -11.51 -7.66 28.84
CA THR A 55 -12.99 -7.68 28.85
C THR A 55 -13.61 -6.29 28.81
N ARG A 56 -12.97 -5.30 29.47
CA ARG A 56 -13.37 -3.89 29.41
C ARG A 56 -13.35 -3.33 27.99
N ARG A 57 -12.31 -3.65 27.21
CA ARG A 57 -12.15 -3.19 25.83
C ARG A 57 -13.14 -3.90 24.92
N LYS A 58 -13.28 -5.22 25.06
CA LYS A 58 -14.29 -6.03 24.36
C LYS A 58 -15.71 -5.45 24.54
N LEU A 59 -16.09 -5.06 25.75
CA LEU A 59 -17.40 -4.45 26.00
C LEU A 59 -17.57 -3.07 25.33
N LYS A 60 -16.48 -2.30 25.21
CA LYS A 60 -16.50 -1.02 24.48
C LYS A 60 -16.63 -1.25 22.98
N ASP A 61 -15.93 -2.26 22.44
CA ASP A 61 -15.92 -2.56 21.01
C ASP A 61 -17.28 -3.15 20.58
N LEU A 62 -17.92 -3.98 21.40
CA LEU A 62 -19.29 -4.48 21.17
C LEU A 62 -20.34 -3.36 21.00
N ARG A 63 -20.12 -2.19 21.60
CA ARG A 63 -21.02 -1.03 21.43
C ARG A 63 -20.87 -0.35 20.07
N HIS A 64 -19.74 -0.57 19.39
CA HIS A 64 -19.39 0.10 18.13
C HIS A 64 -19.36 -0.86 16.94
N HIS A 65 -19.29 -2.18 17.17
CA HIS A 65 -19.14 -3.20 16.14
C HIS A 65 -20.18 -4.32 16.32
N ILE A 66 -21.38 -4.10 15.80
CA ILE A 66 -22.37 -5.16 15.57
C ILE A 66 -22.09 -5.77 14.19
N GLY A 67 -21.42 -6.93 14.16
CA GLY A 67 -21.60 -7.91 13.08
C GLY A 67 -20.68 -7.86 11.86
N SER A 68 -19.53 -7.19 11.85
CA SER A 68 -18.58 -7.29 10.72
C SER A 68 -17.14 -7.04 11.15
N HIS A 69 -16.21 -7.63 10.39
CA HIS A 69 -14.75 -7.59 10.48
C HIS A 69 -14.16 -6.37 11.23
N VAL A 70 -13.29 -6.60 12.21
CA VAL A 70 -12.69 -5.52 13.01
C VAL A 70 -11.64 -4.78 12.19
N ASP A 71 -12.02 -3.63 11.61
CA ASP A 71 -11.08 -2.76 10.92
C ASP A 71 -10.11 -2.09 11.90
N CYS A 72 -8.80 -2.32 11.70
CA CYS A 72 -7.77 -1.71 12.55
C CYS A 72 -7.79 -0.17 12.42
N SER A 73 -7.68 0.55 13.54
CA SER A 73 -7.64 2.03 13.54
C SER A 73 -6.27 2.62 13.17
N SER A 74 -5.27 1.76 12.95
CA SER A 74 -3.88 2.17 12.74
C SER A 74 -3.20 1.24 11.75
N TYR A 75 -2.25 1.81 11.01
CA TYR A 75 -1.27 1.09 10.22
C TYR A 75 -0.05 0.80 11.08
N PHE A 76 0.61 -0.33 10.82
CA PHE A 76 1.87 -0.71 11.42
C PHE A 76 2.91 -0.82 10.32
N LEU A 77 4.10 -0.29 10.55
CA LEU A 77 5.22 -0.42 9.61
C LEU A 77 6.11 -1.58 10.02
N GLU A 78 6.70 -2.25 9.04
CA GLU A 78 7.67 -3.32 9.27
C GLU A 78 8.95 -2.78 9.91
N GLU A 79 9.45 -1.67 9.38
CA GLU A 79 10.71 -1.05 9.78
C GLU A 79 10.55 0.47 9.93
N THR A 80 11.49 1.08 10.64
CA THR A 80 11.56 2.55 10.76
C THR A 80 12.01 3.15 9.44
N LEU A 81 11.44 4.29 9.06
CA LEU A 81 11.76 4.95 7.79
C LEU A 81 12.88 6.00 7.98
N PRO A 82 13.69 6.30 6.96
CA PRO A 82 14.83 7.23 7.08
C PRO A 82 14.46 8.64 7.56
N TRP A 83 13.21 9.06 7.36
CA TRP A 83 12.73 10.37 7.81
C TRP A 83 12.29 10.39 9.27
N MET A 84 12.16 9.23 9.92
CA MET A 84 11.79 9.14 11.32
C MET A 84 13.01 9.48 12.18
N ASP A 85 12.95 10.63 12.83
CA ASP A 85 14.00 11.12 13.71
C ASP A 85 14.21 10.16 14.89
N GLU A 86 15.40 9.56 14.96
CA GLU A 86 15.80 8.59 16.00
C GLU A 86 15.66 9.15 17.42
N VAL A 87 15.87 10.46 17.60
CA VAL A 87 15.74 11.11 18.91
C VAL A 87 14.27 11.16 19.34
N LEU A 88 13.37 11.50 18.42
CA LEU A 88 11.92 11.50 18.68
C LEU A 88 11.34 10.08 18.78
N LEU A 89 11.95 9.13 18.08
CA LEU A 89 11.62 7.71 18.19
C LEU A 89 12.00 7.14 19.57
N ALA A 90 13.07 7.63 20.20
CA ALA A 90 13.41 7.27 21.58
C ALA A 90 12.33 7.73 22.58
N GLU A 91 11.66 8.86 22.31
CA GLU A 91 10.47 9.29 23.07
C GLU A 91 9.17 8.54 22.67
N GLY A 92 9.24 7.69 21.65
CA GLY A 92 8.12 6.91 21.14
C GLY A 92 7.09 7.71 20.33
N LYS A 93 7.42 8.90 19.82
CA LYS A 93 6.49 9.74 19.05
C LYS A 93 6.93 9.89 17.60
N ILE A 94 5.99 9.70 16.67
CA ILE A 94 6.25 9.87 15.23
C ILE A 94 5.55 11.15 14.76
N HIS A 95 6.33 12.09 14.21
CA HIS A 95 5.86 13.39 13.69
C HIS A 95 6.05 13.47 12.18
N CYS A 96 5.27 14.31 11.51
CA CYS A 96 5.43 14.54 10.08
C CYS A 96 6.80 15.17 9.77
N PRO A 97 7.55 14.66 8.78
CA PRO A 97 8.90 15.15 8.46
C PRO A 97 8.91 16.56 7.85
N ASN A 98 7.77 17.03 7.35
CA ASN A 98 7.65 18.41 6.90
C ASN A 98 7.80 19.37 8.10
N VAL A 99 8.89 20.13 8.12
CA VAL A 99 9.28 21.09 9.18
C VAL A 99 8.18 22.11 9.50
N LYS A 100 7.38 22.54 8.51
CA LYS A 100 6.27 23.47 8.74
C LYS A 100 5.04 22.80 9.35
N CYS A 101 4.93 21.48 9.26
CA CYS A 101 3.76 20.73 9.68
C CYS A 101 3.94 20.13 11.08
N GLN A 102 4.99 19.32 11.27
CA GLN A 102 5.40 18.65 12.52
C GLN A 102 4.24 18.02 13.32
N SER A 103 3.14 17.66 12.65
CA SER A 103 1.97 17.07 13.29
C SER A 103 2.27 15.65 13.72
N ARG A 104 1.82 15.27 14.91
CA ARG A 104 1.92 13.88 15.39
C ARG A 104 1.11 12.94 14.50
N LEU A 105 1.77 11.93 13.93
CA LEU A 105 1.18 10.90 13.07
C LEU A 105 0.90 9.62 13.85
N GLY A 106 1.72 9.32 14.85
CA GLY A 106 1.65 8.06 15.57
C GLY A 106 2.68 7.93 16.69
N GLY A 107 3.22 6.74 16.85
CA GLY A 107 4.23 6.44 17.87
C GLY A 107 4.93 5.10 17.66
N LEU A 108 6.09 4.97 18.29
CA LEU A 108 6.91 3.76 18.29
C LEU A 108 6.96 3.20 19.72
N GLN A 109 6.79 1.89 19.85
CA GLN A 109 7.02 1.17 21.10
C GLN A 109 7.78 -0.13 20.81
N TRP A 110 9.04 -0.20 21.26
CA TRP A 110 9.93 -1.34 21.01
C TRP A 110 9.44 -2.64 21.64
N SER A 111 8.83 -2.58 22.82
CA SER A 111 8.18 -3.73 23.46
C SER A 111 6.91 -4.20 22.75
N GLY A 112 6.47 -3.48 21.72
CA GLY A 112 5.23 -3.72 21.00
C GLY A 112 4.02 -3.07 21.65
N SER A 113 2.87 -3.12 20.98
CA SER A 113 1.60 -2.64 21.53
C SER A 113 0.42 -3.40 20.95
N GLN A 114 -0.70 -3.40 21.67
CA GLN A 114 -1.92 -4.06 21.21
C GLN A 114 -2.69 -3.18 20.20
N CYS A 115 -2.93 -3.74 19.01
CA CYS A 115 -3.79 -3.14 17.99
C CYS A 115 -5.27 -3.11 18.45
N SER A 116 -6.10 -2.28 17.82
CA SER A 116 -7.54 -2.24 18.10
C SER A 116 -8.25 -3.56 17.79
N CYS A 117 -7.71 -4.37 16.89
CA CYS A 117 -8.21 -5.72 16.60
C CYS A 117 -7.79 -6.77 17.64
N GLY A 118 -6.97 -6.41 18.63
CA GLY A 118 -6.53 -7.29 19.70
C GLY A 118 -5.17 -7.93 19.53
N THR A 119 -4.65 -7.97 18.30
CA THR A 119 -3.35 -8.54 18.00
C THR A 119 -2.21 -7.71 18.59
N TRP A 120 -1.23 -8.38 19.19
CA TRP A 120 -0.02 -7.75 19.69
C TRP A 120 1.01 -7.61 18.56
N ILE A 121 1.53 -6.40 18.35
CA ILE A 121 2.48 -6.11 17.27
C ILE A 121 3.81 -5.65 17.87
N THR A 122 4.92 -6.27 17.46
CA THR A 122 6.29 -5.95 17.92
C THR A 122 7.28 -5.98 16.74
N PRO A 123 8.09 -4.92 16.53
CA PRO A 123 8.00 -3.61 17.18
C PRO A 123 6.70 -2.90 16.76
N SER A 124 6.17 -2.05 17.64
CA SER A 124 4.94 -1.32 17.33
C SER A 124 5.27 0.04 16.72
N ILE A 125 5.58 0.08 15.42
CA ILE A 125 5.73 1.32 14.64
C ILE A 125 4.36 1.71 14.09
N LYS A 126 3.59 2.46 14.88
CA LYS A 126 2.16 2.69 14.64
C LYS A 126 1.91 4.05 14.02
N ILE A 127 1.16 4.10 12.92
CA ILE A 127 0.62 5.32 12.29
C ILE A 127 -0.91 5.32 12.38
N THR A 128 -1.49 6.41 12.88
CA THR A 128 -2.94 6.50 13.09
C THR A 128 -3.66 6.78 11.77
N LYS A 129 -4.65 5.96 11.38
CA LYS A 129 -5.39 6.13 10.11
C LYS A 129 -6.03 7.52 9.98
N SER A 130 -6.53 8.09 11.07
CA SER A 130 -7.14 9.43 11.06
C SER A 130 -6.17 10.59 10.78
N ARG A 131 -4.85 10.34 10.81
CA ARG A 131 -3.79 11.33 10.58
C ARG A 131 -3.15 11.24 9.21
N VAL A 132 -3.52 10.23 8.41
CA VAL A 132 -2.97 10.00 7.07
C VAL A 132 -4.09 9.74 6.07
N ASP A 133 -3.88 10.16 4.83
CA ASP A 133 -4.79 9.91 3.71
C ASP A 133 -4.14 8.91 2.74
N GLN A 134 -4.94 7.98 2.23
CA GLN A 134 -4.54 7.05 1.18
C GLN A 134 -4.68 7.74 -0.17
N ILE A 135 -3.60 7.82 -0.93
CA ILE A 135 -3.58 8.33 -2.30
C ILE A 135 -3.73 7.12 -3.22
N VAL A 136 -4.94 6.96 -3.77
CA VAL A 136 -5.22 6.02 -4.84
C VAL A 136 -4.83 6.68 -6.17
N GLU A 137 -3.82 6.14 -6.84
CA GLU A 137 -3.55 6.54 -8.22
C GLU A 137 -4.63 5.91 -9.11
N GLN A 138 -5.63 6.70 -9.49
CA GLN A 138 -6.53 6.32 -10.56
C GLN A 138 -5.74 6.42 -11.87
N CYS A 139 -5.37 5.27 -12.44
CA CYS A 139 -4.94 5.22 -13.83
C CYS A 139 -6.18 5.52 -14.69
N ASN A 140 -6.35 6.78 -15.10
CA ASN A 140 -7.39 7.18 -16.04
C ASN A 140 -7.02 6.69 -17.44
N ALA A 141 -7.00 5.38 -17.65
CA ALA A 141 -6.89 4.78 -18.96
C ALA A 141 -8.29 4.78 -19.60
N SER A 142 -8.48 5.63 -20.62
CA SER A 142 -9.63 5.69 -21.57
C SER A 142 -10.74 6.71 -21.27
N ILE A 143 -10.54 7.98 -21.64
CA ILE A 143 -11.65 8.89 -22.05
C ILE A 143 -11.26 9.65 -23.33
N VAL A 144 -10.69 8.96 -24.32
CA VAL A 144 -10.57 9.50 -25.69
C VAL A 144 -10.90 8.39 -26.68
N THR A 145 -12.16 7.94 -26.69
CA THR A 145 -12.72 7.29 -27.89
C THR A 145 -13.39 8.39 -28.69
N GLY A 146 -12.57 9.12 -29.46
CA GLY A 146 -13.05 10.10 -30.42
C GLY A 146 -13.90 9.39 -31.48
N THR A 147 -15.17 9.79 -31.57
CA THR A 147 -16.06 9.49 -32.69
C THR A 147 -15.42 9.90 -34.01
N MET A 148 -15.02 8.94 -34.83
CA MET A 148 -14.76 9.17 -36.24
C MET A 148 -16.03 8.88 -37.02
N LEU A 149 -16.86 9.91 -37.19
CA LEU A 149 -17.79 9.97 -38.32
C LEU A 149 -16.94 10.01 -39.60
N ARG A 150 -17.08 9.00 -40.46
CA ARG A 150 -16.53 9.06 -41.82
C ARG A 150 -17.63 9.52 -42.77
N ASP A 151 -17.42 10.74 -43.22
CA ASP A 151 -18.17 11.46 -44.23
C ASP A 151 -18.18 10.72 -45.57
N THR A 152 -19.32 10.83 -46.25
CA THR A 152 -19.61 10.27 -47.56
C THR A 152 -18.97 11.09 -48.67
N SER A 153 -18.22 10.49 -49.58
CA SER A 153 -18.03 11.01 -50.95
C SER A 153 -17.47 9.96 -51.93
N GLU A 154 -18.37 9.56 -52.84
CA GLU A 154 -18.26 9.18 -54.26
C GLU A 154 -16.93 8.74 -54.90
N VAL A 155 -16.96 7.56 -55.54
CA VAL A 155 -16.70 7.27 -57.00
C VAL A 155 -16.83 5.74 -57.17
N GLY A 156 -17.45 5.10 -58.16
CA GLY A 156 -18.05 5.44 -59.45
C GLY A 156 -17.89 4.19 -60.34
N ALA A 157 -18.92 3.69 -61.04
CA ALA A 157 -18.76 2.79 -62.20
C ALA A 157 -20.08 2.60 -62.96
N VAL A 158 -20.09 3.19 -64.14
CA VAL A 158 -20.81 2.87 -65.38
C VAL A 158 -21.28 1.42 -65.55
N GLU A 159 -22.53 1.22 -65.97
CA GLU A 159 -22.89 0.12 -66.85
C GLU A 159 -23.80 0.64 -67.97
N SER A 160 -23.34 0.46 -69.21
CA SER A 160 -23.98 0.88 -70.44
C SER A 160 -24.80 -0.28 -71.00
N SER A 161 -26.07 -0.01 -71.29
CA SER A 161 -27.01 -0.75 -72.15
C SER A 161 -26.45 -1.06 -73.56
N PRO A 162 -27.08 -1.91 -74.40
CA PRO A 162 -28.51 -2.20 -74.52
C PRO A 162 -28.98 -3.62 -74.22
#